data_AF-A0A2M7EZV1-F1
#
_entry.id   AF-A0A2M7EZV1-F1
#
_cell.length_a   1.000
_cell.length_b   1.000
_cell.length_c   1.000
_cell.angle_alpha   90.00
_cell.angle_beta   90.00
_cell.angle_gamma   90.00
#
_symmetry.space_group_name_H-M   'P 1'
#
loop_
_entity.id
_entity.type
_entity.pdbx_description
1 polymer ?
#
loop_
_entity_poly.entity_id
_entity_poly.type
_entity_poly.pdbx_seq_one_letter_code
_entity_poly.pdbx_strand_id
1 'polypeptide(L)'
;MTARLPYRPDIDGIRAIAVGLVVVFHFGLVPLGKAGFIGVDIFFVISGFLITRIVVGALERGDFSLGGFYLARIRRLYPALVTVLAGYLAVGWFLFLPDLFAELTLEAALSQLYVVNFHFWRSVNYFGLHADGVPLLHMWSLAVEEQFYIFYPVFLILLHRHARRPLLPILMAVMLASFALGWFATGWKPWAAFYLLPTRAWELLAGGVLALAVARARPSKGLVQIAGPVGLALIALTLALADRGFAFPGWFAALPVAAGVALLLSGEHPGTPVSRSLALPPMVWLGRISYP
;
A
#
# COMPACT_ATOMS: atom_id res chain seq x y z
N MET A 1 -7.46 25.61 14.65
CA MET A 1 -6.11 25.02 14.65
C MET A 1 -6.25 23.52 14.69
N THR A 2 -6.05 22.84 13.56
CA THR A 2 -6.14 21.37 13.49
C THR A 2 -4.95 20.77 14.21
N ALA A 3 -5.19 19.97 15.26
CA ALA A 3 -4.14 19.20 15.90
C ALA A 3 -3.56 18.23 14.86
N ARG A 4 -2.37 18.53 14.33
CA ARG A 4 -1.66 17.64 13.41
C ARG A 4 -1.29 16.37 14.19
N LEU A 5 -1.56 15.20 13.61
CA LEU A 5 -1.07 13.94 14.17
C LEU A 5 0.44 14.06 14.44
N PRO A 6 0.95 13.58 15.59
CA PRO A 6 2.38 13.61 15.88
C PRO A 6 3.14 12.94 14.73
N TYR A 7 4.15 13.63 14.22
CA TYR A 7 4.97 13.11 13.12
C TYR A 7 5.71 11.85 13.55
N ARG A 8 5.64 10.81 12.73
CA ARG A 8 6.22 9.48 12.96
C ARG A 8 7.34 9.21 11.94
N PRO A 9 8.61 9.56 12.26
CA PRO A 9 9.73 9.40 11.32
C PRO A 9 10.02 7.93 10.98
N ASP A 10 9.71 7.02 11.90
CA ASP A 10 9.82 5.58 11.69
C ASP A 10 8.94 5.08 10.54
N ILE A 11 7.76 5.68 10.30
CA ILE A 11 6.90 5.32 9.16
C ILE A 11 7.59 5.64 7.84
N ASP A 12 8.32 6.76 7.75
CA ASP A 12 9.12 7.06 6.56
C ASP A 12 10.25 6.03 6.39
N GLY A 13 10.87 5.57 7.48
CA GLY A 13 11.82 4.45 7.40
C GLY A 13 11.21 3.13 6.92
N ILE A 14 9.98 2.82 7.31
CA ILE A 14 9.27 1.63 6.79
C ILE A 14 9.01 1.79 5.28
N ARG A 15 8.60 2.98 4.83
CA ARG A 15 8.48 3.29 3.40
C ARG A 15 9.80 3.15 2.66
N ALA A 16 10.90 3.55 3.28
CA ALA A 16 12.24 3.41 2.70
C ALA A 16 12.60 1.95 2.45
N ILE A 17 12.31 1.06 3.39
CA ILE A 17 12.46 -0.38 3.20
C ILE A 17 11.55 -0.85 2.06
N ALA A 18 10.27 -0.46 2.09
CA ALA A 18 9.28 -0.89 1.10
C ALA A 18 9.68 -0.51 -0.34
N VAL A 19 10.03 0.76 -0.59
CA VAL A 19 10.46 1.20 -1.92
C VAL A 19 11.81 0.61 -2.31
N GLY A 20 12.72 0.43 -1.34
CA GLY A 20 14.00 -0.23 -1.58
C GLY A 20 13.82 -1.65 -2.11
N LEU A 21 12.90 -2.43 -1.52
CA LEU A 21 12.57 -3.77 -2.00
C LEU A 21 11.97 -3.76 -3.41
N VAL A 22 11.09 -2.78 -3.71
CA VAL A 22 10.51 -2.62 -5.06
C VAL A 22 11.60 -2.32 -6.10
N VAL A 23 12.50 -1.39 -5.79
CA VAL A 23 13.59 -0.98 -6.70
C VAL A 23 14.59 -2.12 -6.91
N VAL A 24 15.07 -2.75 -5.83
CA VAL A 24 16.04 -3.86 -5.92
C VAL A 24 15.50 -5.00 -6.78
N PHE A 25 14.20 -5.30 -6.67
CA PHE A 25 13.54 -6.30 -7.50
C PHE A 25 13.48 -5.89 -8.98
N HIS A 26 12.94 -4.70 -9.31
CA HIS A 26 12.73 -4.31 -10.71
C HIS A 26 14.03 -4.07 -11.48
N PHE A 27 15.12 -3.70 -10.79
CA PHE A 27 16.44 -3.53 -11.40
C PHE A 27 17.27 -4.82 -11.39
N GLY A 28 16.74 -5.94 -10.87
CA GLY A 28 17.44 -7.23 -10.84
C GLY A 28 18.78 -7.18 -10.07
N LEU A 29 18.91 -6.26 -9.11
CA LEU A 29 20.18 -6.01 -8.42
C LEU A 29 20.60 -7.19 -7.53
N VAL A 30 19.63 -7.99 -7.10
CA VAL A 30 19.80 -9.20 -6.29
C VAL A 30 18.77 -10.23 -6.77
N PRO A 31 19.08 -11.54 -6.79
CA PRO A 31 18.11 -12.59 -7.13
C PRO A 31 17.06 -12.73 -6.02
N LEU A 32 16.16 -11.75 -5.90
CA LEU A 32 15.08 -11.74 -4.92
C LEU A 32 13.84 -12.51 -5.38
N GLY A 33 13.95 -13.25 -6.48
CA GLY A 33 12.80 -13.96 -7.02
C GLY A 33 11.68 -13.01 -7.35
N LYS A 34 10.44 -13.43 -7.07
CA LYS A 34 9.23 -12.60 -7.28
C LYS A 34 9.01 -11.51 -6.22
N ALA A 35 9.94 -11.26 -5.29
CA ALA A 35 9.67 -10.50 -4.06
C ALA A 35 9.35 -8.99 -4.18
N GLY A 36 9.34 -8.39 -5.37
CA GLY A 36 9.07 -6.95 -5.52
C GLY A 36 7.72 -6.49 -5.00
N PHE A 37 6.73 -7.38 -4.95
CA PHE A 37 5.41 -7.09 -4.38
C PHE A 37 5.42 -6.87 -2.87
N ILE A 38 6.44 -7.35 -2.14
CA ILE A 38 6.53 -7.22 -0.67
C ILE A 38 6.45 -5.75 -0.25
N GLY A 39 7.17 -4.88 -0.97
CA GLY A 39 7.16 -3.46 -0.70
C GLY A 39 5.78 -2.85 -0.88
N VAL A 40 5.06 -3.25 -1.93
CA VAL A 40 3.70 -2.77 -2.22
C VAL A 40 2.72 -3.18 -1.12
N ASP A 41 2.77 -4.44 -0.66
CA ASP A 41 1.92 -4.93 0.43
C ASP A 41 2.17 -4.14 1.73
N ILE A 42 3.44 -3.81 2.03
CA ILE A 42 3.80 -2.97 3.17
C ILE A 42 3.29 -1.53 2.99
N PHE A 43 3.41 -0.96 1.79
CA PHE A 43 2.84 0.37 1.47
C PHE A 43 1.34 0.40 1.71
N PHE A 44 0.60 -0.60 1.24
CA PHE A 44 -0.84 -0.72 1.45
C PHE A 44 -1.21 -0.72 2.94
N VAL A 45 -0.47 -1.44 3.77
CA VAL A 45 -0.66 -1.42 5.23
C VAL A 45 -0.40 -0.02 5.82
N ILE A 46 0.69 0.64 5.43
CA ILE A 46 0.99 2.02 5.89
C ILE A 46 -0.13 2.98 5.51
N SER A 47 -0.60 2.87 4.27
CA SER A 47 -1.64 3.72 3.68
C SER A 47 -2.96 3.59 4.41
N GLY A 48 -3.40 2.36 4.65
CA GLY A 48 -4.56 2.07 5.48
C GLY A 48 -4.43 2.64 6.89
N PHE A 49 -3.30 2.38 7.55
CA PHE A 49 -3.04 2.87 8.91
C PHE A 49 -3.15 4.40 9.02
N LEU A 50 -2.49 5.13 8.11
CA LEU A 50 -2.47 6.59 8.15
C LEU A 50 -3.84 7.20 7.86
N ILE A 51 -4.55 6.70 6.85
CA ILE A 51 -5.87 7.25 6.50
C ILE A 51 -6.89 6.97 7.57
N THR A 52 -6.90 5.77 8.14
CA THR A 52 -7.81 5.49 9.26
C THR A 52 -7.55 6.46 10.41
N ARG A 53 -6.29 6.74 10.78
CA ARG A 53 -5.97 7.73 11.82
C ARG A 53 -6.41 9.15 11.46
N ILE A 54 -6.18 9.57 10.21
CA ILE A 54 -6.54 10.91 9.72
C ILE A 54 -8.06 11.07 9.74
N VAL A 55 -8.79 10.15 9.11
CA VAL A 55 -10.24 10.23 8.91
C VAL A 55 -10.97 10.03 10.24
N VAL A 56 -10.69 8.92 10.95
CA VAL A 56 -11.38 8.65 12.22
C VAL A 56 -11.03 9.68 13.27
N GLY A 57 -9.76 10.08 13.38
CA GLY A 57 -9.37 11.14 14.32
C GLY A 57 -10.06 12.48 14.03
N ALA A 58 -10.26 12.84 12.76
CA ALA A 58 -11.01 14.05 12.39
C ALA A 58 -12.52 13.93 12.60
N LEU A 59 -13.10 12.75 12.35
CA LEU A 59 -14.50 12.47 12.66
C LEU A 59 -14.77 12.57 14.16
N GLU A 60 -13.87 12.06 15.00
CA GLU A 60 -13.97 12.15 16.46
C GLU A 60 -13.86 13.58 16.99
N ARG A 61 -13.10 14.44 16.30
CA ARG A 61 -13.03 15.89 16.60
C ARG A 61 -14.20 16.69 16.02
N GLY A 62 -15.00 16.11 15.12
CA GLY A 62 -16.07 16.79 14.41
C GLY A 62 -15.59 17.78 13.34
N ASP A 63 -14.33 17.68 12.89
CA ASP A 63 -13.70 18.62 11.94
C ASP A 63 -13.38 18.02 10.57
N PHE A 64 -13.93 16.82 10.27
CA PHE A 64 -13.65 16.13 9.01
C PHE A 64 -14.37 16.79 7.82
N SER A 65 -13.60 17.13 6.78
CA SER A 65 -14.11 17.57 5.48
C SER A 65 -13.68 16.59 4.40
N LEU A 66 -14.65 15.93 3.76
CA LEU A 66 -14.39 15.00 2.66
C LEU A 66 -13.76 15.72 1.45
N GLY A 67 -14.29 16.89 1.09
CA GLY A 67 -13.72 17.70 0.02
C GLY A 67 -12.31 18.20 0.35
N GLY A 68 -12.08 18.65 1.58
CA GLY A 68 -10.75 19.07 2.05
C GLY A 68 -9.74 17.91 2.02
N PHE A 69 -10.19 16.70 2.36
CA PHE A 69 -9.39 15.49 2.33
C PHE A 69 -8.96 15.11 0.90
N TYR A 70 -9.89 15.03 -0.05
CA TYR A 70 -9.55 14.72 -1.44
C TYR A 70 -8.67 15.81 -2.07
N LEU A 71 -8.97 17.07 -1.80
CA LEU A 71 -8.20 18.19 -2.32
C LEU A 71 -6.75 18.19 -1.80
N ALA A 72 -6.54 17.83 -0.52
CA ALA A 72 -5.19 17.69 0.04
C ALA A 72 -4.39 16.56 -0.64
N ARG A 73 -5.04 15.46 -1.01
CA ARG A 73 -4.39 14.37 -1.76
C ARG A 73 -4.08 14.75 -3.19
N ILE A 74 -5.05 15.33 -3.91
CA ILE A 74 -4.84 15.76 -5.30
C ILE A 74 -3.65 16.71 -5.39
N ARG A 75 -3.55 17.70 -4.49
CA ARG A 75 -2.40 18.63 -4.44
C ARG A 75 -1.07 17.96 -4.12
N ARG A 76 -1.09 16.83 -3.43
CA ARG A 76 0.11 16.10 -3.02
C ARG A 76 0.58 15.11 -4.09
N LEU A 77 -0.34 14.43 -4.75
CA LEU A 77 -0.06 13.27 -5.61
C LEU A 77 -0.10 13.65 -7.10
N TYR A 78 -1.18 14.32 -7.52
CA TYR A 78 -1.42 14.59 -8.93
C TYR A 78 -0.27 15.32 -9.66
N PRO A 79 0.46 16.29 -9.06
CA PRO A 79 1.60 16.93 -9.73
C PRO A 79 2.70 15.94 -10.15
N ALA A 80 3.07 15.01 -9.28
CA ALA A 80 4.12 14.04 -9.60
C ALA A 80 3.60 12.94 -10.52
N LEU A 81 2.32 12.53 -10.40
CA LEU A 81 1.66 11.67 -11.39
C LEU A 81 1.75 12.26 -12.80
N VAL A 82 1.32 13.51 -12.99
CA VAL A 82 1.35 14.17 -14.31
C VAL A 82 2.78 14.30 -14.82
N THR A 83 3.74 14.62 -13.95
CA THR A 83 5.16 14.71 -14.34
C THR A 83 5.68 13.39 -14.87
N VAL A 84 5.39 12.27 -14.18
CA VAL A 84 5.80 10.93 -14.62
C VAL A 84 5.12 10.56 -15.93
N LEU A 85 3.80 10.73 -16.05
CA LEU A 85 3.06 10.39 -17.27
C LEU A 85 3.53 11.22 -18.47
N ALA A 86 3.76 12.53 -18.29
CA ALA A 86 4.30 13.39 -19.34
C ALA A 86 5.71 12.94 -19.77
N GLY A 87 6.56 12.55 -18.82
CA GLY A 87 7.89 11.99 -19.11
C GLY A 87 7.81 10.70 -19.93
N TYR A 88 6.94 9.76 -19.54
CA TYR A 88 6.72 8.52 -20.29
C TYR A 88 6.20 8.79 -21.69
N LEU A 89 5.22 9.68 -21.87
CA LEU A 89 4.68 10.04 -23.18
C LEU A 89 5.73 10.73 -24.06
N ALA A 90 6.52 11.64 -23.49
CA ALA A 90 7.58 12.32 -24.22
C ALA A 90 8.65 11.34 -24.70
N VAL A 91 9.14 10.46 -23.82
CA VAL A 91 10.14 9.44 -24.16
C VAL A 91 9.56 8.41 -25.13
N GLY A 92 8.34 7.94 -24.88
CA GLY A 92 7.63 6.97 -25.70
C GLY A 92 7.42 7.47 -27.13
N TRP A 93 7.13 8.77 -27.33
CA TRP A 93 6.98 9.36 -28.65
C TRP A 93 8.22 9.20 -29.53
N PHE A 94 9.42 9.28 -28.95
CA PHE A 94 10.67 9.14 -29.68
C PHE A 94 11.17 7.69 -29.78
N LEU A 95 10.82 6.82 -28.83
CA LEU A 95 11.40 5.48 -28.72
C LEU A 95 10.46 4.35 -29.16
N PHE A 96 9.14 4.52 -29.10
CA PHE A 96 8.20 3.43 -29.31
C PHE A 96 7.65 3.40 -30.74
N LEU A 97 7.34 2.19 -31.20
CA LEU A 97 6.55 1.98 -32.41
C LEU A 97 5.11 2.48 -32.21
N PRO A 98 4.38 2.85 -33.30
CA PRO A 98 3.05 3.43 -33.20
C PRO A 98 2.06 2.64 -32.33
N ASP A 99 2.04 1.32 -32.44
CA ASP A 99 1.13 0.46 -31.66
C ASP A 99 1.44 0.50 -30.16
N LEU A 100 2.73 0.39 -29.79
CA LEU A 100 3.15 0.46 -28.39
C LEU A 100 2.94 1.87 -27.81
N PHE A 101 3.09 2.92 -28.62
CA PHE A 101 2.79 4.28 -28.20
C PHE A 101 1.27 4.50 -27.98
N ALA A 102 0.42 3.85 -28.79
CA ALA A 102 -1.03 3.88 -28.59
C ALA A 102 -1.42 3.17 -27.28
N GLU A 103 -0.81 2.02 -26.97
CA GLU A 103 -0.99 1.33 -25.68
C GLU A 103 -0.53 2.20 -24.50
N LEU A 104 0.66 2.79 -24.59
CA LEU A 104 1.17 3.72 -23.57
C LEU A 104 0.20 4.89 -23.33
N THR A 105 -0.38 5.45 -24.41
CA THR A 105 -1.32 6.57 -24.31
C THR A 105 -2.62 6.15 -23.61
N LEU A 106 -3.13 4.95 -23.90
CA LEU A 106 -4.27 4.38 -23.20
C LEU A 106 -3.97 4.16 -21.72
N GLU A 107 -2.82 3.55 -21.40
CA GLU A 107 -2.37 3.33 -20.02
C GLU A 107 -2.27 4.66 -19.27
N ALA A 108 -1.64 5.67 -19.86
CA ALA A 108 -1.52 7.01 -19.27
C ALA A 108 -2.88 7.68 -19.02
N ALA A 109 -3.84 7.52 -19.94
CA ALA A 109 -5.20 8.04 -19.76
C ALA A 109 -5.92 7.33 -18.60
N LEU A 110 -5.82 6.01 -18.51
CA LEU A 110 -6.44 5.24 -17.44
C LEU A 110 -5.77 5.45 -16.07
N SER A 111 -4.46 5.71 -16.05
CA SER A 111 -3.71 6.02 -14.83
C SER A 111 -4.14 7.34 -14.20
N GLN A 112 -4.47 8.37 -15.00
CA GLN A 112 -5.00 9.65 -14.49
C GLN A 112 -6.33 9.49 -13.76
N LEU A 113 -7.13 8.52 -14.20
CA LEU A 113 -8.42 8.20 -13.61
C LEU A 113 -8.33 7.11 -12.51
N TYR A 114 -7.11 6.64 -12.20
CA TYR A 114 -6.86 5.55 -11.25
C TYR A 114 -7.66 4.27 -11.57
N VAL A 115 -7.77 3.92 -12.86
CA VAL A 115 -8.51 2.74 -13.35
C VAL A 115 -7.66 1.83 -14.25
N VAL A 116 -6.37 2.10 -14.39
CA VAL A 116 -5.46 1.31 -15.25
C VAL A 116 -5.36 -0.16 -14.81
N ASN A 117 -5.53 -0.46 -13.52
CA ASN A 117 -5.59 -1.82 -13.02
C ASN A 117 -6.74 -2.64 -13.66
N PHE A 118 -7.83 -2.00 -14.08
CA PHE A 118 -8.91 -2.65 -14.82
C PHE A 118 -8.50 -3.03 -16.25
N HIS A 119 -7.55 -2.32 -16.84
CA HIS A 119 -6.95 -2.73 -18.11
C HIS A 119 -6.03 -3.92 -17.89
N PHE A 120 -5.06 -3.80 -16.98
CA PHE A 120 -4.03 -4.81 -16.76
C PHE A 120 -4.56 -6.19 -16.34
N TRP A 121 -5.61 -6.29 -15.51
CA TRP A 121 -6.12 -7.62 -15.13
C TRP A 121 -6.74 -8.41 -16.29
N ARG A 122 -7.06 -7.76 -17.41
CA ARG A 122 -7.62 -8.40 -18.61
C ARG A 122 -6.54 -8.74 -19.63
N SER A 123 -5.44 -7.98 -19.66
CA SER A 123 -4.46 -8.02 -20.76
C SER A 123 -3.06 -8.46 -20.34
N VAL A 124 -2.66 -8.33 -19.07
CA VAL A 124 -1.25 -8.47 -18.65
C VAL A 124 -1.08 -9.51 -17.55
N ASN A 125 -0.32 -10.56 -17.86
CA ASN A 125 0.19 -11.47 -16.83
C ASN A 125 1.39 -10.84 -16.11
N TYR A 126 1.19 -10.30 -14.91
CA TYR A 126 2.24 -9.63 -14.12
C TYR A 126 3.50 -10.50 -13.89
N PHE A 127 3.31 -11.82 -13.79
CA PHE A 127 4.41 -12.77 -13.52
C PHE A 127 4.90 -13.48 -14.80
N GLY A 128 4.50 -12.99 -15.97
CA GLY A 128 4.90 -13.53 -17.27
C GLY A 128 6.00 -12.69 -17.93
N LEU A 129 6.63 -13.28 -18.95
CA LEU A 129 7.76 -12.67 -19.69
C LEU A 129 7.43 -11.33 -20.38
N HIS A 130 6.16 -11.02 -20.59
CA HIS A 130 5.72 -9.79 -21.27
C HIS A 130 5.54 -8.60 -20.30
N ALA A 131 5.57 -8.83 -18.97
CA ALA A 131 5.32 -7.78 -17.98
C ALA A 131 6.40 -6.69 -17.99
N ASP A 132 7.66 -7.06 -18.21
CA ASP A 132 8.81 -6.14 -18.20
C ASP A 132 8.75 -5.10 -19.33
N GLY A 133 7.99 -5.38 -20.39
CA GLY A 133 7.79 -4.49 -21.53
C GLY A 133 6.65 -3.47 -21.36
N VAL A 134 5.84 -3.58 -20.30
CA VAL A 134 4.67 -2.73 -20.07
C VAL A 134 5.09 -1.47 -19.27
N PRO A 135 5.22 -0.29 -19.91
CA PRO A 135 5.94 0.84 -19.32
C PRO A 135 5.29 1.38 -18.04
N LEU A 136 3.96 1.45 -18.01
CA LEU A 136 3.20 1.98 -16.87
C LEU A 136 2.60 0.87 -16.01
N LEU A 137 3.14 -0.36 -16.09
CA LEU A 137 2.60 -1.49 -15.33
C LEU A 137 2.49 -1.18 -13.84
N HIS A 138 3.54 -0.60 -13.27
CA HIS A 138 3.64 -0.19 -11.86
C HIS A 138 2.51 0.73 -11.38
N MET A 139 1.77 1.39 -12.29
CA MET A 139 0.64 2.25 -11.95
C MET A 139 -0.57 1.48 -11.42
N TRP A 140 -0.57 0.15 -11.52
CA TRP A 140 -1.66 -0.69 -11.01
C TRP A 140 -1.87 -0.54 -9.50
N SER A 141 -0.79 -0.49 -8.71
CA SER A 141 -0.87 -0.44 -7.26
C SER A 141 -1.37 0.91 -6.79
N LEU A 142 -0.90 1.99 -7.41
CA LEU A 142 -1.39 3.34 -7.18
C LEU A 142 -2.89 3.46 -7.50
N ALA A 143 -3.35 2.83 -8.59
CA ALA A 143 -4.78 2.82 -8.92
C ALA A 143 -5.62 2.12 -7.82
N VAL A 144 -5.17 0.97 -7.31
CA VAL A 144 -5.84 0.26 -6.21
C VAL A 144 -5.86 1.11 -4.93
N GLU A 145 -4.74 1.74 -4.62
CA GLU A 145 -4.61 2.61 -3.45
C GLU A 145 -5.53 3.82 -3.53
N GLU A 146 -5.58 4.51 -4.66
CA GLU A 146 -6.45 5.68 -4.85
C GLU A 146 -7.93 5.30 -4.91
N GLN A 147 -8.28 4.14 -5.47
CA GLN A 147 -9.64 3.59 -5.36
C GLN A 147 -10.03 3.39 -3.89
N PHE A 148 -9.15 2.79 -3.08
CA PHE A 148 -9.38 2.69 -1.64
C PHE A 148 -9.53 4.09 -1.02
N TYR A 149 -8.74 5.06 -1.45
CA TYR A 149 -8.77 6.42 -0.93
C TYR A 149 -10.05 7.19 -1.25
N ILE A 150 -10.69 6.88 -2.37
CA ILE A 150 -12.00 7.40 -2.75
C ILE A 150 -13.07 6.75 -1.88
N PHE A 151 -13.14 5.42 -1.79
CA PHE A 151 -14.28 4.75 -1.15
C PHE A 151 -14.17 4.64 0.37
N TYR A 152 -12.97 4.44 0.92
CA TYR A 152 -12.76 4.15 2.33
C TYR A 152 -13.14 5.29 3.29
N PRO A 153 -12.86 6.58 3.02
CA PRO A 153 -13.32 7.67 3.89
C PRO A 153 -14.84 7.77 3.94
N VAL A 154 -15.52 7.58 2.80
CA VAL A 154 -17.00 7.55 2.74
C VAL A 154 -17.53 6.40 3.58
N PHE A 155 -16.92 5.22 3.45
CA PHE A 155 -17.25 4.05 4.26
C PHE A 155 -17.05 4.33 5.77
N LEU A 156 -15.93 4.95 6.16
CA LEU A 156 -15.67 5.34 7.55
C LEU A 156 -16.67 6.39 8.06
N ILE A 157 -17.07 7.38 7.26
CA ILE A 157 -18.11 8.37 7.61
C ILE A 157 -19.43 7.65 7.91
N LEU A 158 -19.86 6.75 7.02
CA LEU A 158 -21.11 6.01 7.16
C LEU A 158 -21.11 5.15 8.42
N LEU A 159 -20.01 4.43 8.68
CA LEU A 159 -19.87 3.63 9.90
C LEU A 159 -19.76 4.49 11.15
N HIS A 160 -19.07 5.64 11.09
CA HIS A 160 -18.98 6.54 12.23
C HIS A 160 -20.36 7.11 12.61
N ARG A 161 -21.23 7.37 11.62
CA ARG A 161 -22.59 7.87 11.84
C ARG A 161 -23.55 6.81 12.37
N HIS A 162 -23.50 5.58 11.85
CA HIS A 162 -24.54 4.56 12.11
C HIS A 162 -24.07 3.39 12.97
N ALA A 163 -22.76 3.14 13.06
CA ALA A 163 -22.18 1.91 13.62
C ALA A 163 -20.84 2.18 14.35
N ARG A 164 -20.74 3.32 15.05
CA ARG A 164 -19.47 3.76 15.67
C ARG A 164 -18.88 2.74 16.64
N ARG A 165 -19.71 2.13 17.48
CA ARG A 165 -19.28 1.13 18.49
C ARG A 165 -18.67 -0.12 17.81
N PRO A 166 -19.35 -0.78 16.88
CA PRO A 166 -18.81 -1.94 16.16
C PRO A 166 -17.85 -1.61 15.00
N LEU A 167 -17.31 -0.39 14.90
CA LEU A 167 -16.41 -0.02 13.80
C LEU A 167 -15.24 -1.00 13.61
N LEU A 168 -14.50 -1.33 14.68
CA LEU A 168 -13.37 -2.27 14.63
C LEU A 168 -13.80 -3.68 14.17
N PRO A 169 -14.80 -4.35 14.80
CA PRO A 169 -15.21 -5.68 14.34
C PRO A 169 -15.78 -5.67 12.91
N ILE A 170 -16.44 -4.60 12.47
CA ILE A 170 -16.87 -4.46 11.07
C ILE A 170 -15.65 -4.38 10.14
N LEU A 171 -14.65 -3.56 10.44
CA LEU A 171 -13.42 -3.50 9.63
C LEU A 171 -12.71 -4.86 9.58
N MET A 172 -12.63 -5.58 10.72
CA MET A 172 -12.07 -6.92 10.76
C MET A 172 -12.86 -7.90 9.89
N ALA A 173 -14.19 -7.86 9.92
CA ALA A 173 -15.03 -8.72 9.10
C ALA A 173 -14.83 -8.45 7.60
N VAL A 174 -14.80 -7.18 7.19
CA VAL A 174 -14.55 -6.79 5.79
C VAL A 174 -13.13 -7.17 5.35
N MET A 175 -12.14 -7.00 6.23
CA MET A 175 -10.76 -7.44 5.98
C MET A 175 -10.69 -8.95 5.74
N LEU A 176 -11.29 -9.75 6.62
CA LEU A 176 -11.31 -11.21 6.50
C LEU A 176 -12.07 -11.67 5.25
N ALA A 177 -13.18 -11.01 4.90
CA ALA A 177 -13.93 -11.30 3.68
C ALA A 177 -13.09 -11.00 2.42
N SER A 178 -12.39 -9.86 2.40
CA SER A 178 -11.49 -9.49 1.30
C SER A 178 -10.29 -10.45 1.19
N PHE A 179 -9.70 -10.86 2.31
CA PHE A 179 -8.62 -11.86 2.34
C PHE A 179 -9.09 -13.22 1.81
N ALA A 180 -10.24 -13.71 2.28
CA ALA A 180 -10.82 -14.97 1.82
C ALA A 180 -11.13 -14.93 0.32
N LEU A 181 -11.67 -13.81 -0.16
CA LEU A 181 -11.90 -13.58 -1.59
C LEU A 181 -10.58 -13.59 -2.38
N GLY A 182 -9.55 -12.90 -1.89
CA GLY A 182 -8.22 -12.86 -2.51
C GLY A 182 -7.56 -14.23 -2.58
N TRP A 183 -7.60 -15.00 -1.49
CA TRP A 183 -7.08 -16.37 -1.47
C TRP A 183 -7.83 -17.24 -2.48
N PHE A 184 -9.15 -17.29 -2.43
CA PHE A 184 -9.94 -18.10 -3.37
C PHE A 184 -9.71 -17.67 -4.83
N ALA A 185 -9.73 -16.36 -5.11
CA ALA A 185 -9.52 -15.83 -6.44
C ALA A 185 -8.11 -16.10 -6.97
N THR A 186 -7.09 -16.25 -6.11
CA THR A 186 -5.73 -16.55 -6.56
C THR A 186 -5.67 -17.90 -7.29
N GLY A 187 -6.47 -18.89 -6.89
CA GLY A 187 -6.54 -20.20 -7.57
C GLY A 187 -7.43 -20.21 -8.82
N TRP A 188 -8.40 -19.30 -8.92
CA TRP A 188 -9.40 -19.30 -10.00
C TRP A 188 -9.17 -18.20 -11.05
N LYS A 189 -8.96 -16.96 -10.61
CA LYS A 189 -8.72 -15.77 -11.44
C LYS A 189 -7.51 -14.99 -10.91
N PRO A 190 -6.28 -15.49 -11.11
CA PRO A 190 -5.07 -14.95 -10.48
C PRO A 190 -4.82 -13.47 -10.79
N TRP A 191 -5.06 -13.03 -12.03
CA TRP A 191 -4.86 -11.62 -12.40
C TRP A 191 -5.87 -10.69 -11.74
N ALA A 192 -7.13 -11.14 -11.62
CA ALA A 192 -8.14 -10.40 -10.86
C ALA A 192 -7.75 -10.32 -9.37
N ALA A 193 -7.25 -11.42 -8.80
CA ALA A 193 -6.78 -11.46 -7.42
C ALA A 193 -5.65 -10.46 -7.15
N PHE A 194 -4.73 -10.32 -8.12
CA PHE A 194 -3.56 -9.44 -8.02
C PHE A 194 -3.89 -7.96 -8.22
N TYR A 195 -4.66 -7.62 -9.25
CA TYR A 195 -4.84 -6.21 -9.67
C TYR A 195 -6.06 -5.51 -9.09
N LEU A 196 -7.06 -6.22 -8.56
CA LEU A 196 -8.33 -5.60 -8.19
C LEU A 196 -8.43 -5.27 -6.69
N LEU A 197 -9.05 -4.14 -6.39
CA LEU A 197 -9.26 -3.69 -5.02
C LEU A 197 -10.00 -4.72 -4.13
N PRO A 198 -11.09 -5.38 -4.54
CA PRO A 198 -11.83 -6.27 -3.64
C PRO A 198 -11.00 -7.43 -3.05
N THR A 199 -10.00 -7.92 -3.80
CA THR A 199 -9.12 -9.04 -3.39
C THR A 199 -7.87 -8.56 -2.66
N ARG A 200 -7.55 -7.26 -2.74
CA ARG A 200 -6.35 -6.64 -2.15
C ARG A 200 -6.67 -5.67 -1.00
N ALA A 201 -7.93 -5.28 -0.83
CA ALA A 201 -8.37 -4.32 0.18
C ALA A 201 -8.03 -4.75 1.61
N TRP A 202 -7.95 -6.05 1.89
CA TRP A 202 -7.57 -6.57 3.21
C TRP A 202 -6.19 -6.09 3.69
N GLU A 203 -5.27 -5.79 2.77
CA GLU A 203 -3.91 -5.31 3.06
C GLU A 203 -3.96 -3.89 3.63
N LEU A 204 -4.74 -3.02 2.98
CA LEU A 204 -5.02 -1.67 3.48
C LEU A 204 -5.86 -1.72 4.77
N LEU A 205 -6.87 -2.60 4.82
CA LEU A 205 -7.70 -2.75 6.01
C LEU A 205 -6.91 -3.27 7.22
N ALA A 206 -5.87 -4.09 7.04
CA ALA A 206 -5.00 -4.54 8.13
C ALA A 206 -4.33 -3.35 8.83
N GLY A 207 -3.84 -2.37 8.05
CA GLY A 207 -3.35 -1.10 8.57
C GLY A 207 -4.42 -0.32 9.32
N GLY A 208 -5.63 -0.24 8.77
CA GLY A 208 -6.75 0.44 9.41
C GLY A 208 -7.24 -0.22 10.70
N VAL A 209 -7.26 -1.55 10.74
CA VAL A 209 -7.56 -2.35 11.94
C VAL A 209 -6.51 -2.09 13.01
N LEU A 210 -5.22 -2.09 12.67
CA LEU A 210 -4.14 -1.73 13.60
C LEU A 210 -4.35 -0.33 14.16
N ALA A 211 -4.63 0.66 13.30
CA ALA A 211 -4.85 2.05 13.71
C ALA A 211 -5.96 2.18 14.76
N LEU A 212 -7.08 1.48 14.58
CA LEU A 212 -8.17 1.48 15.55
C LEU A 212 -7.85 0.69 16.81
N ALA A 213 -7.15 -0.45 16.68
CA ALA A 213 -6.80 -1.30 17.81
C ALA A 213 -5.89 -0.55 18.79
N VAL A 214 -4.83 0.10 18.29
CA VAL A 214 -3.87 0.85 19.12
C VAL A 214 -4.48 2.13 19.71
N ALA A 215 -5.47 2.72 19.03
CA ALA A 215 -6.24 3.86 19.55
C ALA A 215 -7.18 3.45 20.70
N ARG A 216 -7.78 2.24 20.63
CA ARG A 216 -8.65 1.71 21.69
C ARG A 216 -7.87 1.21 22.90
N ALA A 217 -6.75 0.55 22.69
CA ALA A 217 -5.91 -0.01 23.74
C ALA A 217 -4.44 0.18 23.41
N ARG A 218 -3.72 0.90 24.27
CA ARG A 218 -2.27 1.08 24.10
C ARG A 218 -1.57 -0.28 24.22
N PRO A 219 -0.71 -0.66 23.25
CA PRO A 219 0.00 -1.93 23.31
C PRO A 219 0.99 -1.93 24.49
N SER A 220 1.28 -3.12 25.03
CA SER A 220 2.28 -3.27 26.10
C SER A 220 3.70 -3.00 25.57
N LYS A 221 4.60 -2.55 26.45
CA LYS A 221 6.00 -2.29 26.07
C LYS A 221 6.69 -3.53 25.50
N GLY A 222 6.45 -4.71 26.10
CA GLY A 222 7.03 -5.98 25.63
C GLY A 222 6.56 -6.35 24.23
N LEU A 223 5.26 -6.18 23.93
CA LEU A 223 4.71 -6.43 22.60
C LEU A 223 5.37 -5.54 21.55
N VAL A 224 5.47 -4.23 21.82
CA VAL A 224 6.08 -3.25 20.89
C VAL A 224 7.57 -3.52 20.69
N GLN A 225 8.30 -3.94 21.72
CA GLN A 225 9.71 -4.30 21.61
C GLN A 225 9.95 -5.52 20.70
N ILE A 226 9.06 -6.51 20.74
CA ILE A 226 9.17 -7.74 19.94
C ILE A 226 8.63 -7.53 18.51
N ALA A 227 7.65 -6.65 18.33
CA ALA A 227 7.00 -6.41 17.04
C ALA A 227 7.99 -5.97 15.94
N GLY A 228 8.95 -5.11 16.25
CA GLY A 228 9.95 -4.65 15.28
C GLY A 228 10.81 -5.79 14.71
N PRO A 229 11.52 -6.57 15.56
CA PRO A 229 12.26 -7.74 15.13
C PRO A 229 11.40 -8.78 14.38
N VAL A 230 10.16 -9.02 14.83
CA VAL A 230 9.22 -9.92 14.13
C VAL A 230 8.91 -9.39 12.74
N GLY A 231 8.68 -8.08 12.57
CA GLY A 231 8.44 -7.47 11.26
C GLY A 231 9.62 -7.65 10.31
N LEU A 232 10.85 -7.41 10.78
CA LEU A 232 12.06 -7.63 9.99
C LEU A 232 12.27 -9.10 9.64
N ALA A 233 12.02 -10.01 10.59
CA ALA A 233 12.11 -11.45 10.38
C ALA A 233 11.08 -11.94 9.34
N LEU A 234 9.86 -11.40 9.35
CA LEU A 234 8.83 -11.72 8.37
C LEU A 234 9.19 -11.22 6.97
N ILE A 235 9.82 -10.04 6.84
CA ILE A 235 10.38 -9.59 5.54
C ILE A 235 11.43 -10.58 5.05
N ALA A 236 12.40 -10.91 5.90
CA ALA A 236 13.47 -11.85 5.54
C ALA A 236 12.92 -13.24 5.17
N LEU A 237 11.93 -13.74 5.93
CA LEU A 237 11.25 -14.99 5.65
C LEU A 237 10.50 -14.94 4.31
N THR A 238 9.80 -13.85 4.02
CA THR A 238 9.09 -13.68 2.75
C THR A 238 10.07 -13.68 1.58
N LEU A 239 11.20 -12.98 1.70
CA LEU A 239 12.27 -12.98 0.71
C LEU A 239 12.84 -14.39 0.47
N ALA A 240 13.13 -15.13 1.54
CA ALA A 240 13.66 -16.50 1.46
C ALA A 240 12.68 -17.51 0.86
N LEU A 241 11.38 -17.21 0.88
CA LEU A 241 10.33 -18.09 0.37
C LEU A 241 9.79 -17.67 -1.01
N ALA A 242 10.15 -16.50 -1.52
CA ALA A 242 9.57 -15.91 -2.74
C ALA A 242 9.72 -16.79 -3.99
N ASP A 243 10.81 -17.56 -4.08
CA ASP A 243 11.10 -18.44 -5.22
C ASP A 243 10.50 -19.85 -5.13
N ARG A 244 9.78 -20.17 -4.05
CA ARG A 244 9.24 -21.52 -3.84
C ARG A 244 7.96 -21.83 -4.63
N GLY A 245 7.63 -21.02 -5.65
CA GLY A 245 6.49 -21.25 -6.53
C GLY A 245 5.12 -21.01 -5.88
N PHE A 246 5.06 -20.31 -4.75
CA PHE A 246 3.78 -19.96 -4.12
C PHE A 246 2.95 -19.07 -5.04
N ALA A 247 1.66 -19.37 -5.15
CA ALA A 247 0.73 -18.52 -5.88
C ALA A 247 0.53 -17.19 -5.13
N PHE A 248 0.72 -16.08 -5.83
CA PHE A 248 0.59 -14.74 -5.28
C PHE A 248 -0.62 -14.02 -5.90
N PRO A 249 -1.42 -13.25 -5.13
CA PRO A 249 -1.20 -12.87 -3.73
C PRO A 249 -1.43 -13.98 -2.70
N GLY A 250 -2.53 -14.75 -2.83
CA GLY A 250 -2.80 -15.93 -2.01
C GLY A 250 -2.66 -15.70 -0.49
N TRP A 251 -2.39 -16.77 0.24
CA TRP A 251 -2.01 -16.67 1.65
C TRP A 251 -0.60 -16.09 1.84
N PHE A 252 0.25 -16.13 0.81
CA PHE A 252 1.65 -15.72 0.90
C PHE A 252 1.79 -14.22 1.19
N ALA A 253 0.89 -13.40 0.64
CA ALA A 253 0.78 -11.96 0.93
C ALA A 253 0.49 -11.66 2.43
N ALA A 254 0.03 -12.64 3.24
CA ALA A 254 -0.13 -12.46 4.68
C ALA A 254 1.20 -12.18 5.41
N LEU A 255 2.31 -12.72 4.91
CA LEU A 255 3.63 -12.52 5.51
C LEU A 255 4.10 -11.06 5.43
N PRO A 256 4.16 -10.41 4.24
CA PRO A 256 4.57 -9.02 4.15
C PRO A 256 3.55 -8.05 4.78
N VAL A 257 2.25 -8.38 4.75
CA VAL A 257 1.24 -7.58 5.46
C VAL A 257 1.43 -7.64 6.98
N ALA A 258 1.63 -8.84 7.53
CA ALA A 258 1.94 -9.00 8.95
C ALA A 258 3.25 -8.30 9.33
N ALA A 259 4.24 -8.29 8.43
CA ALA A 259 5.47 -7.53 8.62
C ALA A 259 5.21 -6.02 8.72
N GLY A 260 4.44 -5.45 7.79
CA GLY A 260 4.05 -4.03 7.82
C GLY A 260 3.31 -3.67 9.12
N VAL A 261 2.36 -4.52 9.54
CA VAL A 261 1.61 -4.34 10.80
C VAL A 261 2.56 -4.37 12.01
N ALA A 262 3.48 -5.33 12.06
CA ALA A 262 4.43 -5.48 13.17
C ALA A 262 5.43 -4.32 13.24
N LEU A 263 5.91 -3.83 12.09
CA LEU A 263 6.79 -2.66 12.02
C LEU A 263 6.08 -1.38 12.49
N LEU A 264 4.84 -1.15 12.05
CA LEU A 264 4.04 -0.01 12.52
C LEU A 264 3.78 -0.06 14.03
N LEU A 265 3.43 -1.25 14.54
CA LEU A 265 3.21 -1.50 15.97
C LEU A 265 4.48 -1.20 16.78
N SER A 266 5.66 -1.49 16.21
CA SER A 266 6.95 -1.26 16.88
C SER A 266 7.24 0.21 17.21
N GLY A 267 6.58 1.16 16.54
CA GLY A 267 6.71 2.59 16.78
C GLY A 267 5.61 3.22 17.63
N GLU A 268 4.63 2.45 18.12
CA GLU A 268 3.57 2.97 18.99
C GLU A 268 4.07 3.37 20.39
N HIS A 269 5.26 2.90 20.79
CA HIS A 269 6.00 3.44 21.93
C HIS A 269 7.34 4.01 21.45
N PRO A 270 7.69 5.25 21.86
CA PRO A 270 9.00 5.82 21.56
C PRO A 270 10.13 4.93 22.09
N GLY A 271 11.18 4.74 21.29
CA GLY A 271 12.46 4.21 21.76
C GLY A 271 12.71 2.72 21.56
N THR A 272 11.87 1.97 20.83
CA THR A 272 12.27 0.62 20.41
C THR A 272 13.51 0.70 19.50
N PRO A 273 14.46 -0.26 19.57
CA PRO A 273 15.65 -0.23 18.73
C PRO A 273 15.33 -0.16 17.24
N VAL A 274 14.34 -0.95 16.79
CA VAL A 274 13.93 -0.97 15.37
C VAL A 274 13.31 0.36 14.95
N SER A 275 12.37 0.91 15.73
CA SER A 275 11.77 2.22 15.41
C SER A 275 12.82 3.34 15.37
N ARG A 276 13.81 3.32 16.28
CA ARG A 276 14.92 4.28 16.26
C ARG A 276 15.80 4.15 15.01
N SER A 277 16.11 2.94 14.58
CA SER A 277 16.87 2.71 13.34
C SER A 277 16.10 3.17 12.10
N LEU A 278 14.79 2.94 12.06
CA LEU A 278 13.92 3.40 10.98
C LEU A 278 13.79 4.93 10.94
N ALA A 279 13.94 5.59 12.10
CA ALA A 279 13.91 7.05 12.21
C ALA A 279 15.25 7.74 11.86
N LEU A 280 16.28 6.99 11.42
CA LEU A 280 17.56 7.57 11.02
C LEU A 280 17.41 8.52 9.81
N PRO A 281 18.18 9.62 9.72
CA PRO A 281 18.00 10.62 8.66
C PRO A 281 18.02 10.07 7.22
N PRO A 282 18.91 9.11 6.84
CA PRO A 282 18.89 8.53 5.49
C PRO A 282 17.60 7.76 5.19
N MET A 283 17.10 7.00 6.17
CA MET A 283 15.86 6.24 6.04
C MET A 283 14.66 7.18 5.89
N VAL A 284 14.60 8.22 6.73
CA VAL A 284 13.55 9.24 6.64
C VAL A 284 13.60 9.99 5.31
N TRP A 285 14.79 10.37 4.84
CA TRP A 285 14.94 11.05 3.55
C TRP A 285 14.42 10.19 2.40
N LEU A 286 14.86 8.93 2.33
CA LEU A 286 14.45 8.00 1.28
C LEU A 286 12.93 7.72 1.34
N GLY A 287 12.37 7.58 2.55
CA GLY A 287 10.94 7.42 2.75
C GLY A 287 10.10 8.64 2.37
N ARG A 288 10.61 9.86 2.57
CA ARG A 288 9.90 11.10 2.23
C ARG A 288 9.82 11.34 0.72
N ILE A 289 10.84 10.91 -0.01
CA ILE A 289 10.85 10.99 -1.48
C ILE A 289 10.15 9.80 -2.12
N SER A 290 9.94 8.70 -1.38
CA SER A 290 9.11 7.61 -1.85
C SER A 290 7.68 8.13 -2.05
N TYR A 291 7.26 8.10 -3.31
CA TYR A 291 5.92 8.49 -3.70
C TYR A 291 4.92 7.54 -3.00
N PRO A 292 3.90 8.06 -2.30
CA PRO A 292 2.74 7.28 -1.86
C PRO A 292 1.71 7.20 -2.98
#